data_AF-A0A2E5WJF8-F1
#
_entry.id   AF-A0A2E5WJF8-F1
#
_cell.length_a   1.000
_cell.length_b   1.000
_cell.length_c   1.000
_cell.angle_alpha   90.00
_cell.angle_beta   90.00
_cell.angle_gamma   90.00
#
_symmetry.space_group_name_H-M   'P 1'
#
loop_
_entity.id
_entity.type
_entity.pdbx_description
1 polymer ?
#
loop_
_entity_poly.entity_id
_entity_poly.type
_entity_poly.pdbx_seq_one_letter_code
_entity_poly.pdbx_strand_id
1 'polypeptide(L)'
;MRYIFTLFVLISCSNNNSLHQSNVELLDDIMKEHDELMLEMKNIKDIKSGLLEIDGIEEDNDAVKNLDVARMSMMNFMKDFSNEFSFDKYPMDKKTHDNLEGIDLLQVNNKLNEFMKSINDVSEKFKISMSSGQKILDGIE
;
A
#
# COMPACT_ATOMS: atom_id res chain seq x y z
N MET A 1 28.95 -11.29 -51.93
CA MET A 1 27.93 -10.31 -51.48
C MET A 1 27.50 -10.72 -50.09
N ARG A 2 27.96 -10.00 -49.06
CA ARG A 2 27.80 -10.36 -47.64
C ARG A 2 26.40 -9.97 -47.17
N TYR A 3 25.65 -10.97 -46.71
CA TYR A 3 24.47 -10.80 -45.88
C TYR A 3 24.88 -10.34 -44.48
N ILE A 4 23.92 -9.68 -43.81
CA ILE A 4 23.70 -9.53 -42.36
C ILE A 4 23.43 -8.05 -42.03
N PHE A 5 22.18 -7.66 -42.32
CA PHE A 5 21.42 -6.74 -41.47
C PHE A 5 20.69 -7.58 -40.42
N THR A 6 20.28 -6.94 -39.32
CA THR A 6 19.40 -7.41 -38.22
C THR A 6 20.04 -8.15 -37.03
N LEU A 7 20.72 -7.39 -36.15
CA LEU A 7 20.95 -7.79 -34.76
C LEU A 7 20.80 -6.61 -33.80
N PHE A 8 19.59 -6.03 -33.69
CA PHE A 8 19.33 -4.95 -32.72
C PHE A 8 17.96 -4.97 -32.01
N VAL A 9 17.13 -6.02 -32.17
CA VAL A 9 15.74 -6.01 -31.64
C VAL A 9 15.54 -6.83 -30.35
N LEU A 10 16.56 -7.53 -29.85
CA LEU A 10 16.36 -8.47 -28.71
C LEU A 10 16.58 -7.86 -27.31
N ILE A 11 17.13 -6.64 -27.20
CA ILE A 11 17.46 -6.06 -25.89
C ILE A 11 16.22 -5.48 -25.20
N SER A 12 15.26 -4.91 -25.96
CA SER A 12 14.06 -4.28 -25.37
C SER A 12 13.08 -5.30 -24.77
N CYS A 13 12.98 -6.51 -25.32
CA CYS A 13 12.10 -7.54 -24.77
C CYS A 13 12.59 -8.06 -23.41
N SER A 14 13.91 -8.17 -23.21
CA SER A 14 14.48 -8.65 -21.95
C SER A 14 14.26 -7.67 -20.79
N ASN A 15 14.33 -6.37 -21.06
CA ASN A 15 14.18 -5.34 -20.04
C ASN A 15 12.70 -5.13 -19.62
N ASN A 16 11.77 -5.26 -20.57
CA ASN A 16 10.34 -5.15 -20.28
C ASN A 16 9.85 -6.32 -19.41
N ASN A 17 10.36 -7.53 -19.66
CA ASN A 17 9.97 -8.71 -18.88
C ASN A 17 10.43 -8.59 -17.40
N SER A 18 11.61 -8.02 -17.14
CA SER A 18 12.05 -7.75 -15.76
C SER A 18 11.24 -6.65 -15.07
N LEU A 19 10.82 -5.61 -15.80
CA LEU A 19 9.99 -4.53 -15.24
C LEU A 19 8.57 -5.00 -14.93
N HIS A 20 7.97 -5.81 -15.81
CA HIS A 20 6.68 -6.43 -15.55
C HIS A 20 6.72 -7.27 -14.27
N GLN A 21 7.71 -8.14 -14.13
CA GLN A 21 7.87 -8.97 -12.94
C GLN A 21 8.02 -8.12 -11.67
N SER A 22 8.87 -7.07 -11.70
CA SER A 22 9.03 -6.16 -10.56
C SER A 22 7.73 -5.44 -10.18
N ASN A 23 6.93 -5.02 -11.16
CA ASN A 23 5.63 -4.41 -10.92
C ASN A 23 4.65 -5.38 -10.26
N VAL A 24 4.64 -6.63 -10.71
CA VAL A 24 3.78 -7.68 -10.14
C VAL A 24 4.17 -7.96 -8.68
N GLU A 25 5.45 -8.09 -8.40
CA GLU A 25 5.95 -8.30 -7.03
C GLU A 25 5.60 -7.13 -6.11
N LEU A 26 5.83 -5.88 -6.56
CA LEU A 26 5.44 -4.70 -5.79
C LEU A 26 3.94 -4.64 -5.52
N LEU A 27 3.12 -4.96 -6.51
CA LEU A 27 1.66 -5.00 -6.32
C LEU A 27 1.28 -6.06 -5.30
N ASP A 28 1.80 -7.28 -5.43
CA ASP A 28 1.49 -8.38 -4.53
C ASP A 28 1.91 -8.04 -3.08
N ASP A 29 3.06 -7.40 -2.88
CA ASP A 29 3.51 -6.93 -1.56
C ASP A 29 2.59 -5.83 -0.98
N ILE A 30 2.16 -4.87 -1.80
CA ILE A 30 1.21 -3.82 -1.37
C ILE A 30 -0.13 -4.44 -0.97
N MET A 31 -0.64 -5.39 -1.75
CA MET A 31 -1.91 -6.06 -1.45
C MET A 31 -1.83 -6.89 -0.18
N LYS A 32 -0.69 -7.54 0.06
CA LYS A 32 -0.44 -8.27 1.30
C LYS A 32 -0.50 -7.35 2.52
N GLU A 33 0.24 -6.24 2.50
CA GLU A 33 0.23 -5.28 3.61
C GLU A 33 -1.16 -4.66 3.79
N HIS A 34 -1.88 -4.38 2.68
CA HIS A 34 -3.26 -3.93 2.73
C HIS A 34 -4.15 -4.91 3.49
N ASP A 35 -4.10 -6.19 3.15
CA ASP A 35 -4.95 -7.21 3.76
C ASP A 35 -4.63 -7.37 5.26
N GLU A 36 -3.36 -7.31 5.63
CA GLU A 36 -2.94 -7.31 7.05
C GLU A 36 -3.50 -6.09 7.80
N LEU A 37 -3.37 -4.87 7.24
CA LEU A 37 -3.90 -3.66 7.85
C LEU A 37 -5.44 -3.65 7.93
N MET A 38 -6.12 -4.26 6.96
CA MET A 38 -7.59 -4.39 7.00
C MET A 38 -8.05 -5.28 8.17
N LEU A 39 -7.26 -6.27 8.58
CA LEU A 39 -7.53 -7.05 9.79
C LEU A 39 -7.32 -6.20 11.05
N GLU A 40 -6.25 -5.42 11.09
CA GLU A 40 -5.89 -4.54 12.22
C GLU A 40 -6.87 -3.37 12.40
N MET A 41 -7.63 -2.99 11.38
CA MET A 41 -8.69 -1.96 11.52
C MET A 41 -9.70 -2.31 12.63
N LYS A 42 -9.96 -3.61 12.83
CA LYS A 42 -10.82 -4.06 13.94
C LYS A 42 -10.16 -3.77 15.28
N ASN A 43 -8.87 -4.07 15.43
CA ASN A 43 -8.12 -3.83 16.66
C ASN A 43 -8.06 -2.34 17.00
N ILE A 44 -7.84 -1.46 16.01
CA ILE A 44 -7.92 0.00 16.20
C ILE A 44 -9.28 0.40 16.79
N LYS A 45 -10.37 -0.13 16.24
CA LYS A 45 -11.72 0.17 16.71
C LYS A 45 -11.94 -0.33 18.15
N ASP A 46 -11.52 -1.56 18.43
CA ASP A 46 -11.70 -2.18 19.74
C ASP A 46 -10.90 -1.43 20.82
N ILE A 47 -9.65 -1.04 20.53
CA ILE A 47 -8.83 -0.19 21.43
C ILE A 47 -9.51 1.16 21.65
N LYS A 48 -9.97 1.83 20.58
CA LYS A 48 -10.68 3.11 20.70
C LYS A 48 -11.91 3.00 21.61
N SER A 49 -12.72 1.96 21.41
CA SER A 49 -13.90 1.71 22.25
C SER A 49 -13.52 1.49 23.71
N GLY A 50 -12.49 0.68 23.99
CA GLY A 50 -12.00 0.47 25.35
C GLY A 50 -11.49 1.76 26.00
N LEU A 51 -10.81 2.64 25.26
CA LEU A 51 -10.32 3.92 25.79
C LEU A 51 -11.49 4.81 26.23
N LEU A 52 -12.55 4.88 25.43
CA LEU A 52 -13.74 5.70 25.72
C LEU A 52 -14.62 5.14 26.84
N GLU A 53 -14.37 3.92 27.31
CA GLU A 53 -15.01 3.36 28.51
C GLU A 53 -14.31 3.80 29.81
N ILE A 54 -13.09 4.36 29.73
CA ILE A 54 -12.35 4.87 30.88
C ILE A 54 -12.88 6.27 31.26
N ASP A 55 -13.25 6.44 32.52
CA ASP A 55 -13.71 7.72 33.06
C ASP A 55 -12.65 8.82 32.87
N GLY A 56 -13.05 9.95 32.28
CA GLY A 56 -12.18 11.08 31.95
C GLY A 56 -11.42 10.99 30.62
N ILE A 57 -11.55 9.91 29.84
CA ILE A 57 -11.09 9.87 28.45
C ILE A 57 -12.25 10.20 27.51
N GLU A 58 -12.09 11.26 26.74
CA GLU A 58 -13.08 11.71 25.75
C GLU A 58 -12.54 11.57 24.31
N GLU A 59 -13.40 11.81 23.31
CA GLU A 59 -13.07 11.75 21.88
C GLU A 59 -11.95 12.73 21.48
N ASP A 60 -11.70 13.77 22.29
CA ASP A 60 -10.64 14.74 22.05
C ASP A 60 -9.27 14.31 22.62
N ASN A 61 -9.19 13.17 23.30
CA ASN A 61 -7.94 12.61 23.80
C ASN A 61 -6.97 12.28 22.65
N ASP A 62 -5.67 12.55 22.84
CA ASP A 62 -4.65 12.36 21.80
C ASP A 62 -4.53 10.89 21.35
N ALA A 63 -4.65 9.91 22.25
CA ALA A 63 -4.60 8.50 21.88
C ALA A 63 -5.81 8.10 21.02
N VAL A 64 -7.00 8.61 21.36
CA VAL A 64 -8.23 8.40 20.56
C VAL A 64 -8.08 9.03 19.18
N LYS A 65 -7.61 10.28 19.10
CA LYS A 65 -7.34 10.97 17.83
C LYS A 65 -6.31 10.24 16.97
N ASN A 66 -5.25 9.72 17.58
CA ASN A 66 -4.21 8.99 16.84
C ASN A 66 -4.74 7.69 16.23
N LEU A 67 -5.63 6.97 16.92
CA LEU A 67 -6.32 5.79 16.36
C LEU A 67 -7.21 6.18 15.17
N ASP A 68 -7.94 7.29 15.25
CA ASP A 68 -8.74 7.79 14.13
C ASP A 68 -7.87 8.24 12.95
N VAL A 69 -6.75 8.92 13.20
CA VAL A 69 -5.78 9.31 12.16
C VAL A 69 -5.21 8.09 11.46
N ALA A 70 -4.82 7.04 12.21
CA ALA A 70 -4.36 5.80 11.64
C ALA A 70 -5.46 5.19 10.74
N ARG A 71 -6.69 5.03 11.25
CA ARG A 71 -7.82 4.51 10.48
C ARG A 71 -8.09 5.31 9.21
N MET A 72 -8.10 6.64 9.29
CA MET A 72 -8.30 7.53 8.13
C MET A 72 -7.17 7.41 7.12
N SER A 73 -5.93 7.21 7.56
CA SER A 73 -4.80 7.04 6.65
C SER A 73 -4.94 5.82 5.75
N MET A 74 -5.47 4.70 6.28
CA MET A 74 -5.80 3.53 5.46
C MET A 74 -6.94 3.81 4.47
N MET A 75 -8.00 4.50 4.90
CA MET A 75 -9.09 4.87 4.00
C MET A 75 -8.62 5.78 2.85
N ASN A 76 -7.73 6.73 3.15
CA ASN A 76 -7.15 7.60 2.14
C ASN A 76 -6.23 6.83 1.19
N PHE A 77 -5.38 5.94 1.73
CA PHE A 77 -4.56 5.05 0.92
C PHE A 77 -5.41 4.24 -0.07
N MET A 78 -6.47 3.57 0.39
CA MET A 78 -7.36 2.78 -0.48
C MET A 78 -8.00 3.63 -1.57
N LYS A 79 -8.44 4.85 -1.22
CA LYS A 79 -9.02 5.79 -2.18
C LYS A 79 -8.01 6.20 -3.25
N ASP A 80 -6.81 6.60 -2.84
CA ASP A 80 -5.79 7.08 -3.76
C ASP A 80 -5.27 5.94 -4.65
N PHE A 81 -5.09 4.75 -4.07
CA PHE A 81 -4.67 3.55 -4.80
C PHE A 81 -5.70 3.14 -5.86
N SER A 82 -6.99 3.10 -5.50
CA SER A 82 -8.07 2.72 -6.43
C SER A 82 -8.34 3.78 -7.51
N ASN A 83 -8.06 5.05 -7.24
CA ASN A 83 -8.13 6.11 -8.25
C ASN A 83 -7.00 5.99 -9.28
N GLU A 84 -5.81 5.58 -8.84
CA GLU A 84 -4.67 5.42 -9.73
C GLU A 84 -4.76 4.12 -10.54
N PHE A 85 -5.07 3.01 -9.88
CA PHE A 85 -5.08 1.68 -10.49
C PHE A 85 -6.50 1.11 -10.57
N SER A 86 -7.11 1.24 -11.75
CA SER A 86 -8.42 0.63 -12.00
C SER A 86 -8.30 -0.90 -12.08
N PHE A 87 -9.33 -1.59 -11.58
CA PHE A 87 -9.33 -3.05 -11.46
C PHE A 87 -9.17 -3.80 -12.79
N ASP A 88 -9.62 -3.19 -13.88
CA ASP A 88 -9.62 -3.75 -15.24
C ASP A 88 -8.35 -3.40 -16.04
N LYS A 89 -7.38 -2.74 -15.42
CA LYS A 89 -6.14 -2.31 -16.08
C LYS A 89 -4.92 -2.78 -15.33
N TYR A 90 -3.80 -2.78 -16.04
CA TYR A 90 -2.49 -2.99 -15.45
C TYR A 90 -2.21 -1.93 -14.36
N PRO A 91 -1.66 -2.30 -13.19
CA PRO A 91 -1.12 -3.62 -12.84
C PRO A 91 -2.15 -4.59 -12.24
N MET A 92 -3.39 -4.18 -11.98
CA MET A 92 -4.45 -5.00 -11.38
C MET A 92 -4.85 -6.18 -12.27
N ASP A 93 -5.09 -5.94 -13.56
CA ASP A 93 -5.22 -6.99 -14.57
C ASP A 93 -3.89 -7.22 -15.30
N LYS A 94 -3.13 -8.20 -14.81
CA LYS A 94 -1.82 -8.61 -15.33
C LYS A 94 -1.86 -8.96 -16.82
N LYS A 95 -3.02 -9.36 -17.38
CA LYS A 95 -3.15 -9.70 -18.81
C LYS A 95 -3.11 -8.50 -19.73
N THR A 96 -3.41 -7.31 -19.22
CA THR A 96 -3.41 -6.08 -20.03
C THR A 96 -2.01 -5.52 -20.29
N HIS A 97 -0.96 -6.14 -19.74
CA HIS A 97 0.43 -5.69 -19.91
C HIS A 97 0.94 -5.77 -21.35
N ASP A 98 0.40 -6.69 -22.18
CA ASP A 98 0.86 -6.93 -23.55
C ASP A 98 0.75 -5.68 -24.45
N ASN A 99 -0.08 -4.70 -24.05
CA ASN A 99 -0.29 -3.44 -24.76
C ASN A 99 0.62 -2.29 -24.28
N LEU A 100 1.53 -2.55 -23.33
CA LEU A 100 2.37 -1.53 -22.70
C LEU A 100 3.80 -1.55 -23.23
N GLU A 101 4.37 -0.36 -23.42
CA GLU A 101 5.78 -0.21 -23.75
C GLU A 101 6.62 -0.13 -22.46
N GLY A 102 7.95 -0.27 -22.60
CA GLY A 102 8.86 -0.24 -21.45
C GLY A 102 8.79 1.05 -20.62
N ILE A 103 8.46 2.18 -21.26
CA ILE A 103 8.27 3.46 -20.57
C ILE A 103 7.01 3.47 -19.70
N ASP A 104 5.92 2.85 -20.16
CA ASP A 104 4.67 2.73 -19.39
C ASP A 104 4.88 1.83 -18.17
N LEU A 105 5.58 0.69 -18.37
CA LEU A 105 5.94 -0.22 -17.29
C LEU A 105 6.80 0.46 -16.22
N LEU A 106 7.74 1.32 -16.63
CA LEU A 106 8.58 2.08 -15.71
C LEU A 106 7.77 3.14 -14.93
N GLN A 107 6.81 3.81 -15.57
CA GLN A 107 5.94 4.76 -14.88
C GLN A 107 5.07 4.06 -13.83
N VAL A 108 4.50 2.91 -14.16
CA VAL A 108 3.74 2.09 -13.20
C VAL A 108 4.64 1.65 -12.05
N ASN A 109 5.88 1.23 -12.31
CA ASN A 109 6.84 0.86 -11.28
C ASN A 109 7.10 1.99 -10.29
N ASN A 110 7.32 3.20 -10.79
CA ASN A 110 7.57 4.36 -9.93
C ASN A 110 6.36 4.64 -9.03
N LYS A 111 5.14 4.59 -9.58
CA LYS A 111 3.91 4.78 -8.79
C LYS A 111 3.71 3.68 -7.76
N LEU A 112 3.93 2.42 -8.12
CA LEU A 112 3.87 1.30 -7.16
C LEU A 112 4.87 1.49 -6.02
N ASN A 113 6.10 1.94 -6.30
CA ASN A 113 7.06 2.28 -5.25
C ASN A 113 6.60 3.42 -4.34
N GLU A 114 5.89 4.42 -4.86
CA GLU A 114 5.28 5.48 -4.05
C GLU A 114 4.16 4.94 -3.15
N PHE A 115 3.28 4.08 -3.68
CA PHE A 115 2.25 3.42 -2.88
C PHE A 115 2.82 2.45 -1.86
N MET A 116 3.93 1.75 -2.16
CA MET A 116 4.65 0.93 -1.20
C MET A 116 5.15 1.75 -0.01
N LYS A 117 5.71 2.94 -0.25
CA LYS A 117 6.09 3.85 0.84
C LYS A 117 4.86 4.31 1.62
N SER A 118 3.80 4.70 0.91
CA SER A 118 2.56 5.17 1.52
C SER A 118 1.92 4.12 2.44
N ILE A 119 1.85 2.85 2.02
CA ILE A 119 1.26 1.80 2.86
C ILE A 119 2.14 1.44 4.06
N ASN A 120 3.46 1.49 3.92
CA ASN A 120 4.37 1.36 5.05
C ASN A 120 4.18 2.49 6.09
N ASP A 121 3.95 3.74 5.64
CA ASP A 121 3.63 4.85 6.52
C ASP A 121 2.27 4.66 7.23
N VAL A 122 1.29 4.03 6.58
CA VAL A 122 0.03 3.63 7.22
C VAL A 122 0.29 2.58 8.29
N SER A 123 1.07 1.55 7.96
CA SER A 123 1.45 0.48 8.88
C SER A 123 2.14 1.00 10.15
N GLU A 124 3.06 1.96 9.99
CA GLU A 124 3.70 2.62 11.13
C GLU A 124 2.69 3.38 12.01
N LYS A 125 1.75 4.12 11.41
CA LYS A 125 0.69 4.82 12.16
C LYS A 125 -0.21 3.85 12.92
N PHE A 126 -0.56 2.71 12.32
CA PHE A 126 -1.31 1.63 12.98
C PHE A 126 -0.54 1.14 14.21
N LYS A 127 0.72 0.74 14.02
CA LYS A 127 1.57 0.22 15.10
C LYS A 127 1.71 1.21 16.26
N ILE A 128 2.02 2.48 15.97
CA ILE A 128 2.23 3.50 17.00
C ILE A 128 0.94 3.82 17.76
N SER A 129 -0.18 4.00 17.03
CA SER A 129 -1.46 4.34 17.63
C SER A 129 -2.02 3.20 18.49
N MET A 130 -1.97 1.96 17.99
CA MET A 130 -2.39 0.79 18.75
C MET A 130 -1.50 0.54 19.96
N SER A 131 -0.17 0.65 19.83
CA SER A 131 0.73 0.48 20.98
C SER A 131 0.48 1.54 22.06
N SER A 132 0.27 2.80 21.67
CA SER A 132 0.00 3.89 22.61
C SER A 132 -1.35 3.71 23.31
N GLY A 133 -2.40 3.36 22.55
CA GLY A 133 -3.72 3.10 23.12
C GLY A 133 -3.74 1.89 24.05
N GLN A 134 -3.07 0.80 23.65
CA GLN A 134 -3.00 -0.42 24.47
C GLN A 134 -2.27 -0.18 25.79
N LYS A 135 -1.19 0.61 25.80
CA LYS A 135 -0.50 0.97 27.05
C LYS A 135 -1.43 1.64 28.07
N ILE A 136 -2.28 2.56 27.60
CA ILE A 136 -3.26 3.22 28.46
C ILE A 136 -4.27 2.20 29.00
N LEU A 137 -4.78 1.29 28.16
CA LEU A 137 -5.68 0.21 28.58
C LEU A 137 -5.05 -0.73 29.61
N ASP A 138 -3.75 -0.99 29.47
CA ASP A 138 -2.98 -1.85 30.37
C ASP A 138 -2.58 -1.12 31.68
N GLY A 139 -2.86 0.19 31.81
CA GLY A 139 -2.44 1.01 32.94
C GLY A 139 -0.93 1.26 33.00
N ILE A 140 -0.25 1.18 31.86
CA ILE A 140 1.18 1.43 31.70
C ILE A 140 1.35 2.85 31.17
N GLU A 141 1.73 3.80 32.03
CA GLU A 141 2.08 5.18 31.63
C GLU A 141 3.29 5.22 30.69
#